data_AF-A0A7K2Q5W8-F1
#
_entry.id   AF-A0A7K2Q5W8-F1
#
_cell.length_a   1.000
_cell.length_b   1.000
_cell.length_c   1.000
_cell.angle_alpha   90.00
_cell.angle_beta   90.00
_cell.angle_gamma   90.00
#
_symmetry.space_group_name_H-M   'P 1'
#
loop_
_entity.id
_entity.type
_entity.pdbx_description
1 polymer ?
#
loop_
_entity_poly.entity_id
_entity_poly.type
_entity_poly.pdbx_seq_one_letter_code
_entity_poly.pdbx_strand_id
1 'polypeptide(L)'
;MSGPPPARRGPLLLGVRHHGPGSARAVRAALDAARPAAVLIEGPPEGDALLPLAADPGMRPPVALLAHAADDPGRAAFWPLAAFSPEWVAIRWAQEQAVPVPVRFIDLPAAHTLAADSGTGPDEAGSVRLDPLAALAETAGYDDPERWWEDVVEHRGDGAADPLGAFAALGEAMGALREAYGDEGRARDRVREAYMRQRMRAARREFGDGYAVVCGAWHVPALGARTTAAADKALLTGLPKVKVETAWVPWTHRRLARAGGYGAGITSPGWYAHLFAARDRPVERWLTKIAGLLREEDRQVSPAHVIEAVRLAATLAAIRGRPLAGLTETLEAVRAVMCDGSDVPLALIEDRLVIGDVLGEVPDGAPAVPLQRDLTRRQRSLRLKAEARERELELDLRKDTDAAKSLLLHRLRLLGIGWGTPAASRGSTGTFRETWRLRWDPELSVRVAEAGIWGTTVEAAATAKAEADAARARELGEVTALAERCLLAGLSRALPAVLRALADRAALDTDVARLAKALPALARSLRYGDVRGTDASALAAVAGGL
;
A
#
# COMPACT_ATOMS: atom_id res chain seq x y z
N MET A 1 9.87 20.11 -43.71
CA MET A 1 9.51 21.09 -42.67
C MET A 1 8.04 20.92 -42.37
N SER A 2 7.70 20.08 -41.39
CA SER A 2 6.32 19.96 -40.91
C SER A 2 6.00 21.22 -40.13
N GLY A 3 4.95 21.95 -40.52
CA GLY A 3 4.50 23.15 -39.82
C GLY A 3 4.18 22.85 -38.34
N PRO A 4 4.13 23.88 -37.48
CA PRO A 4 3.74 23.70 -36.09
C PRO A 4 2.36 23.01 -36.04
N PRO A 5 2.17 22.02 -35.15
CA PRO A 5 0.87 21.37 -34.99
C PRO A 5 -0.20 22.43 -34.69
N PRO A 6 -1.44 22.24 -35.18
CA PRO A 6 -2.52 23.19 -34.93
C PRO A 6 -2.64 23.45 -33.43
N ALA A 7 -2.75 24.74 -33.05
CA ALA A 7 -2.86 25.15 -31.66
C ALA A 7 -4.08 24.45 -31.02
N ARG A 8 -3.80 23.60 -30.02
CA ARG A 8 -4.85 22.88 -29.29
C ARG A 8 -5.80 23.86 -28.62
N ARG A 9 -7.10 23.62 -28.78
CA ARG A 9 -8.15 24.33 -28.04
C ARG A 9 -8.42 23.60 -26.74
N GLY A 10 -7.91 24.12 -25.62
CA GLY A 10 -8.12 23.55 -24.29
C GLY A 10 -6.97 22.67 -23.76
N PRO A 11 -7.04 22.28 -22.47
CA PRO A 11 -5.98 21.55 -21.78
C PRO A 11 -5.81 20.11 -22.30
N LEU A 12 -4.67 19.51 -21.95
CA LEU A 12 -4.41 18.11 -22.24
C LEU A 12 -5.04 17.19 -21.20
N LEU A 13 -6.10 16.47 -21.58
CA LEU A 13 -6.71 15.45 -20.74
C LEU A 13 -6.11 14.07 -21.06
N LEU A 14 -5.43 13.48 -20.09
CA LEU A 14 -4.80 12.16 -20.15
C LEU A 14 -5.60 11.21 -19.25
N GLY A 15 -6.60 10.56 -19.85
CA GLY A 15 -7.38 9.52 -19.18
C GLY A 15 -6.59 8.22 -19.06
N VAL A 16 -6.44 7.69 -17.85
CA VAL A 16 -5.61 6.51 -17.59
C VAL A 16 -6.37 5.42 -16.85
N ARG A 17 -5.86 4.18 -16.95
CA ARG A 17 -6.05 3.18 -15.90
C ARG A 17 -4.96 3.41 -14.86
N HIS A 18 -5.36 3.53 -13.60
CA HIS A 18 -4.39 3.63 -12.50
C HIS A 18 -3.49 2.38 -12.54
N HIS A 19 -2.18 2.60 -12.45
CA HIS A 19 -1.18 1.51 -12.43
C HIS A 19 -1.09 0.62 -13.69
N GLY A 20 -1.23 1.19 -14.89
CA GLY A 20 -0.93 0.53 -16.15
C GLY A 20 0.46 0.91 -16.71
N PRO A 21 1.40 -0.03 -16.96
CA PRO A 21 2.76 0.29 -17.41
C PRO A 21 2.84 1.03 -18.76
N GLY A 22 1.99 0.68 -19.71
CA GLY A 22 1.79 1.27 -21.03
C GLY A 22 1.08 2.59 -20.93
N SER A 23 0.08 2.72 -20.04
CA SER A 23 -0.50 4.04 -19.70
C SER A 23 0.56 4.99 -19.16
N ALA A 24 1.45 4.50 -18.29
CA ALA A 24 2.53 5.30 -17.72
C ALA A 24 3.55 5.73 -18.78
N ARG A 25 3.90 4.84 -19.72
CA ARG A 25 4.73 5.18 -20.89
C ARG A 25 4.04 6.21 -21.79
N ALA A 26 2.76 6.02 -22.09
CA ALA A 26 1.97 6.92 -22.93
C ALA A 26 1.85 8.31 -22.31
N VAL A 27 1.62 8.41 -21.00
CA VAL A 27 1.63 9.69 -20.27
C VAL A 27 2.98 10.37 -20.41
N ARG A 28 4.10 9.65 -20.21
CA ARG A 28 5.44 10.24 -20.39
C ARG A 28 5.64 10.78 -21.80
N ALA A 29 5.29 9.97 -22.81
CA ALA A 29 5.41 10.37 -24.22
C ALA A 29 4.53 11.59 -24.55
N ALA A 30 3.30 11.63 -24.04
CA ALA A 30 2.40 12.76 -24.21
C ALA A 30 2.93 14.04 -23.56
N LEU A 31 3.51 13.95 -22.35
CA LEU A 31 4.11 15.08 -21.66
C LEU A 31 5.41 15.57 -22.36
N ASP A 32 6.25 14.64 -22.82
CA ASP A 32 7.47 14.95 -23.58
C ASP A 32 7.14 15.69 -24.90
N ALA A 33 6.05 15.29 -25.56
CA ALA A 33 5.57 15.91 -26.80
C ALA A 33 4.89 17.26 -26.58
N ALA A 34 4.01 17.35 -25.57
CA ALA A 34 3.18 18.55 -25.34
C ALA A 34 3.88 19.64 -24.53
N ARG A 35 4.86 19.27 -23.69
CA ARG A 35 5.59 20.16 -22.76
C ARG A 35 4.68 21.17 -22.03
N PRO A 36 3.69 20.69 -21.26
CA PRO A 36 2.76 21.57 -20.57
C PRO A 36 3.49 22.42 -19.52
N ALA A 37 2.96 23.62 -19.28
CA ALA A 37 3.41 24.56 -18.26
C ALA A 37 3.02 24.15 -16.83
N ALA A 38 2.07 23.21 -16.69
CA ALA A 38 1.69 22.61 -15.41
C ALA A 38 1.06 21.22 -15.62
N VAL A 39 1.16 20.36 -14.61
CA VAL A 39 0.54 19.03 -14.59
C VAL A 39 -0.41 18.93 -13.40
N LEU A 40 -1.67 18.61 -13.68
CA LEU A 40 -2.71 18.39 -12.68
C LEU A 40 -2.93 16.88 -12.56
N ILE A 41 -3.02 16.36 -11.34
CA ILE A 41 -3.07 14.92 -11.09
C ILE A 41 -4.27 14.59 -10.19
N GLU A 42 -4.98 13.51 -10.51
CA GLU A 42 -5.98 12.95 -9.61
C GLU A 42 -5.34 12.51 -8.28
N GLY A 43 -5.74 13.18 -7.22
CA GLY A 43 -5.29 12.95 -5.85
C GLY A 43 -5.71 14.11 -4.95
N PRO A 44 -5.59 13.96 -3.62
CA PRO A 44 -6.06 14.98 -2.69
C PRO A 44 -5.07 16.16 -2.59
N PRO A 45 -5.53 17.41 -2.63
CA PRO A 45 -4.70 18.62 -2.54
C PRO A 45 -3.86 18.72 -1.26
N GLU A 46 -4.25 18.05 -0.17
CA GLU A 46 -3.45 17.97 1.05
C GLU A 46 -2.09 17.28 0.83
N GLY A 47 -1.91 16.55 -0.28
CA GLY A 47 -0.64 15.95 -0.68
C GLY A 47 0.30 16.88 -1.45
N ASP A 48 -0.12 18.09 -1.86
CA ASP A 48 0.66 18.96 -2.75
C ASP A 48 2.06 19.28 -2.18
N ALA A 49 2.15 19.53 -0.87
CA ALA A 49 3.41 19.84 -0.20
C ALA A 49 4.41 18.66 -0.20
N LEU A 50 3.93 17.44 -0.44
CA LEU A 50 4.74 16.22 -0.45
C LEU A 50 5.22 15.83 -1.86
N LEU A 51 4.71 16.47 -2.92
CA LEU A 51 5.09 16.19 -4.31
C LEU A 51 6.60 16.33 -4.58
N PRO A 52 7.33 17.33 -4.02
CA PRO A 52 8.77 17.45 -4.26
C PRO A 52 9.58 16.23 -3.77
N LEU A 53 9.09 15.51 -2.76
CA LEU A 53 9.76 14.30 -2.26
C LEU A 53 9.81 13.17 -3.29
N ALA A 54 8.94 13.19 -4.31
CA ALA A 54 9.00 12.22 -5.39
C ALA A 54 10.30 12.32 -6.19
N ALA A 55 11.00 13.45 -6.17
CA ALA A 55 12.30 13.64 -6.83
C ALA A 55 13.47 12.99 -6.07
N ASP A 56 13.32 12.74 -4.76
CA ASP A 56 14.37 12.23 -3.89
C ASP A 56 14.79 10.80 -4.30
N PRO A 57 16.10 10.49 -4.45
CA PRO A 57 16.57 9.15 -4.81
C PRO A 57 16.16 8.04 -3.82
N GLY A 58 15.95 8.39 -2.54
CA GLY A 58 15.46 7.49 -1.50
C GLY A 58 13.95 7.21 -1.58
N MET A 59 13.23 7.89 -2.47
CA MET A 59 11.81 7.67 -2.70
C MET A 59 11.61 6.62 -3.80
N ARG A 60 11.31 5.39 -3.39
CA ARG A 60 11.23 4.23 -4.30
C ARG A 60 9.84 3.57 -4.18
N PRO A 61 8.97 3.68 -5.20
CA PRO A 61 7.66 3.05 -5.16
C PRO A 61 7.77 1.50 -5.13
N PRO A 62 6.74 0.79 -4.63
CA PRO A 62 5.40 1.30 -4.33
C PRO A 62 5.32 2.09 -3.02
N VAL A 63 4.75 3.28 -3.08
CA VAL A 63 4.49 4.16 -1.93
C VAL A 63 3.02 4.56 -1.94
N ALA A 64 2.47 5.00 -0.82
CA ALA A 64 1.12 5.55 -0.77
C ALA A 64 1.14 6.92 -0.11
N LEU A 65 0.35 7.83 -0.66
CA LEU A 65 -0.01 9.05 0.06
C LEU A 65 -1.02 8.62 1.12
N LEU A 66 -0.64 8.72 2.39
CA LEU A 66 -1.52 8.51 3.53
C LEU A 66 -2.14 9.86 3.89
N ALA A 67 -3.45 9.89 4.04
CA ALA A 67 -4.16 10.97 4.72
C ALA A 67 -4.92 10.39 5.91
N HIS A 68 -4.83 11.01 7.08
CA HIS A 68 -5.61 10.61 8.25
C HIS A 68 -6.20 11.82 8.97
N ALA A 69 -7.31 11.60 9.70
CA ALA A 69 -7.88 12.63 10.53
C ALA A 69 -6.90 12.99 11.66
N ALA A 70 -6.75 14.28 11.96
CA ALA A 70 -5.77 14.77 12.93
C ALA A 70 -6.18 14.41 14.38
N ASP A 71 -7.47 14.25 14.64
CA ASP A 71 -8.05 13.88 15.94
C ASP A 71 -8.24 12.36 16.11
N ASP A 72 -8.34 11.61 15.01
CA ASP A 72 -8.46 10.15 14.99
C ASP A 72 -7.64 9.55 13.84
N PRO A 73 -6.34 9.23 14.06
CA PRO A 73 -5.48 8.67 13.02
C PRO A 73 -5.95 7.33 12.46
N GLY A 74 -6.86 6.61 13.13
CA GLY A 74 -7.46 5.37 12.62
C GLY A 74 -8.41 5.61 11.44
N ARG A 75 -8.93 6.84 11.31
CA ARG A 75 -9.67 7.29 10.12
C ARG A 75 -8.67 7.76 9.07
N ALA A 76 -8.23 6.81 8.25
CA ALA A 76 -7.21 7.02 7.23
C ALA A 76 -7.69 6.58 5.83
N ALA A 77 -7.10 7.19 4.80
CA ALA A 77 -7.23 6.84 3.41
C ALA A 77 -5.85 6.81 2.75
N PHE A 78 -5.70 5.98 1.72
CA PHE A 78 -4.44 5.78 1.01
C PHE A 78 -4.64 5.93 -0.49
N TRP A 79 -3.71 6.62 -1.14
CA TRP A 79 -3.60 6.67 -2.59
C TRP A 79 -2.28 6.00 -2.98
N PRO A 80 -2.29 4.67 -3.22
CA PRO A 80 -1.09 3.95 -3.57
C PRO A 80 -0.61 4.34 -4.97
N LEU A 81 0.72 4.39 -5.15
CA LEU A 81 1.40 4.69 -6.40
C LEU A 81 2.57 3.70 -6.57
N ALA A 82 2.68 3.15 -7.77
CA ALA A 82 3.77 2.27 -8.18
C ALA A 82 4.66 2.96 -9.21
N ALA A 83 5.84 2.39 -9.51
CA ALA A 83 6.72 2.91 -10.57
C ALA A 83 6.01 2.99 -11.93
N PHE A 84 5.05 2.09 -12.13
CA PHE A 84 4.21 1.95 -13.32
C PHE A 84 2.84 2.65 -13.18
N SER A 85 2.67 3.53 -12.19
CA SER A 85 1.52 4.44 -12.11
C SER A 85 1.72 5.62 -13.05
N PRO A 86 0.76 5.92 -13.95
CA PRO A 86 0.84 7.11 -14.81
C PRO A 86 0.96 8.42 -14.03
N GLU A 87 0.31 8.51 -12.88
CA GLU A 87 0.39 9.64 -11.95
C GLU A 87 1.81 9.79 -11.40
N TRP A 88 2.42 8.69 -10.94
CA TRP A 88 3.80 8.69 -10.45
C TRP A 88 4.78 9.14 -11.53
N VAL A 89 4.61 8.63 -12.75
CA VAL A 89 5.43 9.03 -13.91
C VAL A 89 5.24 10.50 -14.25
N ALA A 90 4.02 11.03 -14.17
CA ALA A 90 3.75 12.45 -14.40
C ALA A 90 4.41 13.36 -13.34
N ILE A 91 4.36 12.97 -12.06
CA ILE A 91 5.06 13.68 -10.98
C ILE A 91 6.56 13.69 -11.24
N ARG A 92 7.15 12.50 -11.49
CA ARG A 92 8.58 12.34 -11.77
C ARG A 92 9.02 13.13 -12.99
N TRP A 93 8.27 13.04 -14.09
CA TRP A 93 8.54 13.78 -15.33
C TRP A 93 8.63 15.29 -15.07
N ALA A 94 7.70 15.84 -14.30
CA ALA A 94 7.66 17.27 -14.01
C ALA A 94 8.85 17.74 -13.17
N GLN A 95 9.30 16.91 -12.22
CA GLN A 95 10.47 17.18 -11.38
C GLN A 95 11.82 16.95 -12.10
N GLU A 96 11.84 16.10 -13.13
CA GLU A 96 13.03 15.79 -13.95
C GLU A 96 13.35 16.88 -15.00
N GLN A 97 12.46 17.86 -15.19
CA GLN A 97 12.69 18.97 -16.12
C GLN A 97 13.80 19.90 -15.61
N ALA A 98 14.51 20.55 -16.56
CA ALA A 98 15.56 21.52 -16.23
C ALA A 98 15.06 22.66 -15.32
N VAL A 99 13.80 23.08 -15.51
CA VAL A 99 13.04 23.89 -14.57
C VAL A 99 11.84 23.04 -14.14
N PRO A 100 11.68 22.72 -12.84
CA PRO A 100 10.58 21.88 -12.37
C PRO A 100 9.23 22.44 -12.81
N VAL A 101 8.43 21.60 -13.46
CA VAL A 101 7.07 21.97 -13.88
C VAL A 101 6.14 21.88 -12.67
N PRO A 102 5.29 22.89 -12.40
CA PRO A 102 4.32 22.83 -11.32
C PRO A 102 3.40 21.61 -11.42
N VAL A 103 3.31 20.86 -10.32
CA VAL A 103 2.39 19.72 -10.17
C VAL A 103 1.38 20.05 -9.08
N ARG A 104 0.10 19.75 -9.31
CA ARG A 104 -0.96 19.92 -8.31
C ARG A 104 -1.95 18.77 -8.34
N PHE A 105 -2.32 18.30 -7.16
CA PHE A 105 -3.45 17.42 -6.97
C PHE A 105 -4.77 18.18 -7.15
N ILE A 106 -5.75 17.54 -7.80
CA ILE A 106 -7.01 18.19 -8.19
C ILE A 106 -8.27 17.42 -7.82
N ASP A 107 -8.17 16.30 -7.14
CA ASP A 107 -9.33 15.54 -6.69
C ASP A 107 -9.94 16.14 -5.41
N LEU A 108 -11.12 15.66 -5.01
CA LEU A 108 -11.80 16.07 -3.79
C LEU A 108 -10.84 15.96 -2.58
N PRO A 109 -10.75 17.02 -1.75
CA PRO A 109 -9.96 17.01 -0.52
C PRO A 109 -10.21 15.78 0.35
N ALA A 110 -9.12 15.20 0.86
CA ALA A 110 -9.18 14.08 1.79
C ALA A 110 -10.02 14.44 3.03
N ALA A 111 -10.05 15.72 3.43
CA ALA A 111 -10.89 16.24 4.49
C ALA A 111 -12.38 15.92 4.33
N HIS A 112 -12.90 15.88 3.10
CA HIS A 112 -14.30 15.55 2.83
C HIS A 112 -14.52 14.04 2.78
N THR A 113 -13.59 13.31 2.16
CA THR A 113 -13.60 11.83 2.12
C THR A 113 -13.60 11.25 3.52
N LEU A 114 -12.67 11.65 4.38
CA LEU A 114 -12.55 11.12 5.73
C LEU A 114 -13.73 11.52 6.63
N ALA A 115 -14.36 12.67 6.37
CA ALA A 115 -15.54 13.13 7.12
C ALA A 115 -16.83 12.36 6.77
N ALA A 116 -16.93 11.82 5.55
CA ALA A 116 -18.07 10.97 5.16
C ALA A 116 -18.01 9.58 5.84
N ASP A 117 -16.81 9.06 6.06
CA ASP A 117 -16.57 7.72 6.66
C ASP A 117 -16.88 7.66 8.18
N SER A 118 -17.22 8.77 8.86
CA SER A 118 -17.62 8.76 10.28
C SER A 118 -19.02 8.18 10.57
N GLY A 119 -19.77 7.75 9.55
CA GLY A 119 -21.16 7.29 9.73
C GLY A 119 -21.63 6.24 8.75
N THR A 120 -20.75 5.70 7.91
CA THR A 120 -21.05 4.61 6.98
C THR A 120 -19.89 3.62 7.06
N GLY A 121 -20.21 2.32 7.24
CA GLY A 121 -19.21 1.26 7.07
C GLY A 121 -18.60 1.32 5.66
N PRO A 122 -17.60 0.47 5.35
CA PRO A 122 -16.99 0.43 4.02
C PRO A 122 -18.10 0.48 2.97
N ASP A 123 -18.07 1.53 2.13
CA ASP A 123 -19.06 1.86 1.11
C ASP A 123 -19.79 0.61 0.63
N GLU A 124 -21.13 0.64 0.74
CA GLU A 124 -22.04 -0.40 0.31
C GLU A 124 -21.54 -1.09 -0.97
N ALA A 125 -20.90 -2.26 -0.78
CA ALA A 125 -20.52 -3.20 -1.82
C ALA A 125 -21.75 -3.89 -2.46
N GLY A 126 -22.89 -3.19 -2.49
CA GLY A 126 -24.20 -3.69 -2.88
C GLY A 126 -24.85 -2.97 -4.07
N SER A 127 -24.29 -1.85 -4.54
CA SER A 127 -24.65 -1.37 -5.88
C SER A 127 -23.70 -2.00 -6.90
N VAL A 128 -24.24 -2.69 -7.89
CA VAL A 128 -23.47 -3.22 -9.02
C VAL A 128 -22.97 -2.02 -9.83
N ARG A 129 -21.84 -1.46 -9.40
CA ARG A 129 -21.16 -0.38 -10.12
C ARG A 129 -20.65 -0.98 -11.41
N LEU A 130 -21.14 -0.49 -12.55
CA LEU A 130 -20.59 -0.83 -13.87
C LEU A 130 -19.08 -0.59 -13.84
N ASP A 131 -18.28 -1.63 -14.07
CA ASP A 131 -16.86 -1.49 -14.38
C ASP A 131 -16.74 -1.07 -15.85
N PRO A 132 -16.35 0.19 -16.13
CA PRO A 132 -16.27 0.69 -17.50
C PRO A 132 -15.29 -0.10 -18.37
N LEU A 133 -14.20 -0.60 -17.77
CA LEU A 133 -13.22 -1.40 -18.50
C LEU A 133 -13.80 -2.77 -18.85
N ALA A 134 -14.57 -3.37 -17.93
CA ALA A 134 -15.24 -4.63 -18.21
C ALA A 134 -16.30 -4.51 -19.30
N ALA A 135 -17.08 -3.43 -19.30
CA ALA A 135 -18.06 -3.19 -20.35
C ALA A 135 -17.41 -3.01 -21.74
N LEU A 136 -16.28 -2.29 -21.81
CA LEU A 136 -15.53 -2.14 -23.06
C LEU A 136 -14.91 -3.45 -23.52
N ALA A 137 -14.38 -4.23 -22.59
CA ALA A 137 -13.80 -5.54 -22.88
C ALA A 137 -14.86 -6.51 -23.43
N GLU A 138 -16.01 -6.63 -22.76
CA GLU A 138 -17.13 -7.47 -23.19
C GLU A 138 -17.63 -7.06 -24.58
N THR A 139 -17.79 -5.74 -24.82
CA THR A 139 -18.19 -5.22 -26.13
C THR A 139 -17.17 -5.54 -27.23
N ALA A 140 -15.88 -5.59 -26.88
CA ALA A 140 -14.80 -5.98 -27.77
C ALA A 140 -14.62 -7.52 -27.90
N GLY A 141 -15.46 -8.32 -27.24
CA GLY A 141 -15.40 -9.78 -27.24
C GLY A 141 -14.36 -10.40 -26.30
N TYR A 142 -13.87 -9.65 -25.33
CA TYR A 142 -12.94 -10.14 -24.30
C TYR A 142 -13.70 -10.61 -23.06
N ASP A 143 -13.23 -11.70 -22.47
CA ASP A 143 -13.73 -12.28 -21.21
C ASP A 143 -13.08 -11.64 -19.96
N ASP A 144 -11.95 -10.96 -20.15
CA ASP A 144 -11.15 -10.35 -19.10
C ASP A 144 -10.83 -8.87 -19.44
N PRO A 145 -11.25 -7.91 -18.60
CA PRO A 145 -10.95 -6.49 -18.78
C PRO A 145 -9.46 -6.17 -18.77
N GLU A 146 -8.65 -6.93 -18.01
CA GLU A 146 -7.21 -6.72 -17.99
C GLU A 146 -6.57 -7.13 -19.32
N ARG A 147 -7.01 -8.25 -19.92
CA ARG A 147 -6.52 -8.70 -21.23
C ARG A 147 -6.85 -7.70 -22.33
N TRP A 148 -8.08 -7.19 -22.35
CA TRP A 148 -8.47 -6.16 -23.31
C TRP A 148 -7.57 -4.93 -23.19
N TRP A 149 -7.32 -4.47 -21.96
CA TRP A 149 -6.45 -3.33 -21.69
C TRP A 149 -5.01 -3.60 -22.13
N GLU A 150 -4.47 -4.79 -21.82
CA GLU A 150 -3.14 -5.20 -22.26
C GLU A 150 -3.01 -5.10 -23.79
N ASP A 151 -3.96 -5.65 -24.54
CA ASP A 151 -3.88 -5.74 -25.99
C ASP A 151 -4.13 -4.40 -26.68
N VAL A 152 -5.08 -3.61 -26.17
CA VAL A 152 -5.51 -2.35 -26.82
C VAL A 152 -4.65 -1.17 -26.39
N VAL A 153 -4.14 -1.14 -25.16
CA VAL A 153 -3.41 0.03 -24.61
C VAL A 153 -1.94 -0.29 -24.35
N GLU A 154 -1.64 -1.43 -23.74
CA GLU A 154 -0.29 -1.71 -23.21
C GLU A 154 0.69 -2.22 -24.27
N HIS A 155 0.18 -3.00 -25.24
CA HIS A 155 0.93 -3.57 -26.37
C HIS A 155 1.02 -2.65 -27.59
N ARG A 156 0.48 -1.42 -27.52
CA ARG A 156 0.81 -0.36 -28.49
C ARG A 156 2.27 0.00 -28.30
N GLY A 157 3.16 -0.62 -29.08
CA GLY A 157 4.61 -0.41 -28.99
C GLY A 157 5.00 1.07 -29.09
N ASP A 158 6.25 1.39 -28.73
CA ASP A 158 6.85 2.73 -28.71
C ASP A 158 6.79 3.50 -30.07
N GLY A 159 6.17 2.91 -31.11
CA GLY A 159 6.00 3.46 -32.46
C GLY A 159 4.59 3.94 -32.81
N ALA A 160 3.68 4.12 -31.85
CA ALA A 160 2.40 4.80 -32.14
C ALA A 160 2.68 6.21 -32.66
N ALA A 161 2.32 6.48 -33.92
CA ALA A 161 2.58 7.75 -34.61
C ALA A 161 1.95 8.98 -33.91
N ASP A 162 0.97 8.75 -33.03
CA ASP A 162 0.31 9.79 -32.23
C ASP A 162 0.17 9.35 -30.76
N PRO A 163 1.07 9.83 -29.87
CA PRO A 163 0.98 9.60 -28.42
C PRO A 163 -0.31 10.14 -27.78
N LEU A 164 -1.04 11.04 -28.43
CA LEU A 164 -2.26 11.66 -27.91
C LEU A 164 -3.53 10.94 -28.37
N GLY A 165 -3.50 10.31 -29.54
CA GLY A 165 -4.66 9.64 -30.14
C GLY A 165 -5.26 8.53 -29.27
N ALA A 166 -4.41 7.81 -28.52
CA ALA A 166 -4.87 6.79 -27.57
C ALA A 166 -5.76 7.37 -26.46
N PHE A 167 -5.40 8.55 -25.94
CA PHE A 167 -6.16 9.23 -24.88
C PHE A 167 -7.47 9.80 -25.41
N ALA A 168 -7.48 10.32 -26.65
CA ALA A 168 -8.69 10.80 -27.30
C ALA A 168 -9.70 9.65 -27.51
N ALA A 169 -9.27 8.54 -28.09
CA ALA A 169 -10.11 7.36 -28.33
C ALA A 169 -10.68 6.78 -27.02
N LEU A 170 -9.86 6.74 -25.96
CA LEU A 170 -10.33 6.28 -24.65
C LEU A 170 -11.34 7.26 -24.03
N GLY A 171 -11.13 8.57 -24.18
CA GLY A 171 -12.09 9.59 -23.74
C GLY A 171 -13.43 9.47 -24.45
N GLU A 172 -13.43 9.22 -25.77
CA GLU A 172 -14.65 8.98 -26.56
C GLU A 172 -15.37 7.70 -26.09
N ALA A 173 -14.64 6.61 -25.88
CA ALA A 173 -15.22 5.36 -25.38
C ALA A 173 -15.87 5.54 -24.00
N MET A 174 -15.21 6.25 -23.08
CA MET A 174 -15.78 6.56 -21.76
C MET A 174 -17.00 7.49 -21.85
N GLY A 175 -17.02 8.40 -22.81
CA GLY A 175 -18.18 9.23 -23.12
C GLY A 175 -19.38 8.40 -23.57
N ALA A 176 -19.18 7.49 -24.51
CA ALA A 176 -20.22 6.58 -25.01
C ALA A 176 -20.80 5.70 -23.89
N LEU A 177 -19.95 5.18 -23.00
CA LEU A 177 -20.41 4.42 -21.83
C LEU A 177 -21.27 5.26 -20.89
N ARG A 178 -20.89 6.51 -20.62
CA ARG A 178 -21.69 7.41 -19.77
C ARG A 178 -23.04 7.73 -20.40
N GLU A 179 -23.10 7.89 -21.72
CA GLU A 179 -24.36 8.09 -22.44
C GLU A 179 -25.26 6.86 -22.39
N ALA A 180 -24.69 5.65 -22.51
CA ALA A 180 -25.43 4.40 -22.53
C ALA A 180 -25.95 3.98 -21.15
N TYR A 181 -25.13 4.11 -20.11
CA TYR A 181 -25.42 3.57 -18.77
C TYR A 181 -25.71 4.64 -17.72
N GLY A 182 -25.51 5.92 -18.03
CA GLY A 182 -25.65 7.02 -17.08
C GLY A 182 -24.58 7.02 -15.98
N ASP A 183 -24.81 7.85 -14.96
CA ASP A 183 -23.94 7.98 -13.77
C ASP A 183 -24.57 7.33 -12.52
N GLU A 184 -25.47 6.36 -12.68
CA GLU A 184 -26.12 5.70 -11.55
C GLU A 184 -25.08 5.04 -10.62
N GLY A 185 -25.26 5.19 -9.30
CA GLY A 185 -24.28 4.73 -8.30
C GLY A 185 -22.98 5.56 -8.20
N ARG A 186 -22.86 6.68 -8.93
CA ARG A 186 -21.63 7.52 -8.97
C ARG A 186 -21.82 8.94 -8.45
N ALA A 187 -22.69 9.12 -7.45
CA ALA A 187 -22.94 10.43 -6.83
C ALA A 187 -21.65 11.09 -6.29
N ARG A 188 -20.75 10.29 -5.72
CA ARG A 188 -19.43 10.74 -5.24
C ARG A 188 -18.54 11.24 -6.38
N ASP A 189 -18.56 10.60 -7.54
CA ASP A 189 -17.77 11.03 -8.71
C ASP A 189 -18.20 12.43 -9.19
N ARG A 190 -19.50 12.77 -9.13
CA ARG A 190 -19.98 14.12 -9.50
C ARG A 190 -19.39 15.23 -8.61
N VAL A 191 -19.27 14.96 -7.32
CA VAL A 191 -18.67 15.89 -6.34
C VAL A 191 -17.18 16.04 -6.59
N ARG A 192 -16.47 14.93 -6.84
CA ARG A 192 -15.05 14.92 -7.22
C ARG A 192 -14.79 15.70 -8.50
N GLU A 193 -15.58 15.45 -9.54
CA GLU A 193 -15.48 16.12 -10.84
C GLU A 193 -15.78 17.61 -10.76
N ALA A 194 -16.73 18.03 -9.90
CA ALA A 194 -16.99 19.44 -9.64
C ALA A 194 -15.76 20.14 -9.03
N TYR A 195 -15.08 19.47 -8.09
CA TYR A 195 -13.84 19.98 -7.50
C TYR A 195 -12.71 20.04 -8.54
N MET A 196 -12.49 18.96 -9.30
CA MET A 196 -11.50 18.90 -10.39
C MET A 196 -11.70 20.04 -11.39
N ARG A 197 -12.94 20.29 -11.84
CA ARG A 197 -13.25 21.40 -12.74
C ARG A 197 -12.97 22.77 -12.11
N GLN A 198 -13.19 22.97 -10.81
CA GLN A 198 -12.79 24.21 -10.14
C GLN A 198 -11.27 24.41 -10.15
N ARG A 199 -10.50 23.34 -9.92
CA ARG A 199 -9.02 23.38 -9.98
C ARG A 199 -8.53 23.62 -11.40
N MET A 200 -9.16 23.01 -12.42
CA MET A 200 -8.87 23.30 -13.83
C MET A 200 -9.15 24.75 -14.19
N ARG A 201 -10.26 25.35 -13.71
CA ARG A 201 -10.52 26.80 -13.91
C ARG A 201 -9.48 27.69 -13.21
N ALA A 202 -8.93 27.26 -12.07
CA ALA A 202 -7.82 27.96 -11.43
C ALA A 202 -6.53 27.86 -12.24
N ALA A 203 -6.15 26.65 -12.68
CA ALA A 203 -5.00 26.43 -13.54
C ALA A 203 -5.11 27.20 -14.86
N ARG A 204 -6.30 27.26 -15.46
CA ARG A 204 -6.54 28.00 -16.70
C ARG A 204 -6.28 29.50 -16.57
N ARG A 205 -6.59 30.09 -15.40
CA ARG A 205 -6.31 31.51 -15.12
C ARG A 205 -4.81 31.78 -15.00
N GLU A 206 -4.03 30.78 -14.59
CA GLU A 206 -2.60 30.91 -14.34
C GLU A 206 -1.74 30.54 -15.57
N PHE A 207 -2.12 29.47 -16.27
CA PHE A 207 -1.32 28.84 -17.34
C PHE A 207 -2.00 28.86 -18.72
N GLY A 208 -3.18 29.51 -18.85
CA GLY A 208 -3.99 29.41 -20.06
C GLY A 208 -4.43 27.97 -20.33
N ASP A 209 -4.43 27.55 -21.60
CA ASP A 209 -4.73 26.16 -21.98
C ASP A 209 -3.49 25.25 -21.98
N GLY A 210 -2.32 25.77 -21.55
CA GLY A 210 -1.04 25.07 -21.62
C GLY A 210 -0.77 24.06 -20.50
N TYR A 211 -1.79 23.45 -19.88
CA TYR A 211 -1.60 22.48 -18.80
C TYR A 211 -2.13 21.09 -19.18
N ALA A 212 -1.61 20.06 -18.51
CA ALA A 212 -2.08 18.68 -18.63
C ALA A 212 -2.84 18.23 -17.37
N VAL A 213 -3.74 17.27 -17.52
CA VAL A 213 -4.52 16.62 -16.47
C VAL A 213 -4.34 15.12 -16.62
N VAL A 214 -3.85 14.45 -15.58
CA VAL A 214 -3.74 12.98 -15.50
C VAL A 214 -4.77 12.50 -14.49
N CYS A 215 -5.78 11.78 -14.97
CA CYS A 215 -6.86 11.25 -14.14
C CYS A 215 -7.39 9.93 -14.70
N GLY A 216 -8.13 9.18 -13.89
CA GLY A 216 -8.88 8.01 -14.29
C GLY A 216 -9.74 8.32 -15.52
N ALA A 217 -9.66 7.47 -16.53
CA ALA A 217 -10.28 7.70 -17.83
C ALA A 217 -11.78 8.00 -17.75
N TRP A 218 -12.46 7.43 -16.74
CA TRP A 218 -13.87 7.69 -16.47
C TRP A 218 -14.18 9.19 -16.28
N HIS A 219 -13.27 9.98 -15.67
CA HIS A 219 -13.51 11.39 -15.38
C HIS A 219 -13.35 12.30 -16.61
N VAL A 220 -12.62 11.86 -17.64
CA VAL A 220 -12.26 12.71 -18.80
C VAL A 220 -13.47 13.36 -19.47
N PRO A 221 -14.57 12.64 -19.82
CA PRO A 221 -15.74 13.27 -20.44
C PRO A 221 -16.35 14.37 -19.57
N ALA A 222 -16.43 14.15 -18.25
CA ALA A 222 -16.99 15.10 -17.30
C ALA A 222 -16.10 16.35 -17.10
N LEU A 223 -14.79 16.22 -17.28
CA LEU A 223 -13.85 17.34 -17.23
C LEU A 223 -13.84 18.17 -18.53
N GLY A 224 -14.17 17.54 -19.66
CA GLY A 224 -14.36 18.22 -20.95
C GLY A 224 -15.73 18.89 -21.11
N ALA A 225 -16.72 18.50 -20.29
CA ALA A 225 -18.09 19.02 -20.37
C ALA A 225 -18.19 20.52 -20.03
N ARG A 226 -19.12 21.21 -20.71
CA ARG A 226 -19.42 22.62 -20.42
C ARG A 226 -20.32 22.73 -19.19
N THR A 227 -19.73 23.01 -18.04
CA THR A 227 -20.46 23.27 -16.78
C THR A 227 -20.18 24.67 -16.24
N THR A 228 -21.16 25.25 -15.53
CA THR A 228 -21.00 26.56 -14.90
C THR A 228 -20.24 26.44 -13.57
N ALA A 229 -19.47 27.46 -13.21
CA ALA A 229 -18.80 27.51 -11.91
C ALA A 229 -19.80 27.50 -10.73
N ALA A 230 -21.01 28.06 -10.94
CA ALA A 230 -22.08 28.06 -9.95
C ALA A 230 -22.62 26.65 -9.68
N ALA A 231 -22.84 25.84 -10.72
CA ALA A 231 -23.30 24.46 -10.59
C ALA A 231 -22.28 23.60 -9.82
N ASP A 232 -20.99 23.72 -10.16
CA ASP A 232 -19.94 23.00 -9.43
C ASP A 232 -19.85 23.47 -7.97
N LYS A 233 -19.98 24.78 -7.71
CA LYS A 233 -19.97 25.31 -6.33
C LYS A 233 -21.16 24.80 -5.51
N ALA A 234 -22.34 24.64 -6.13
CA ALA A 234 -23.52 24.11 -5.44
C ALA A 234 -23.27 22.69 -4.92
N LEU A 235 -22.62 21.83 -5.71
CA LEU A 235 -22.28 20.44 -5.32
C LEU A 235 -21.26 20.35 -4.19
N LEU A 236 -20.40 21.37 -4.05
CA LEU A 236 -19.33 21.40 -3.05
C LEU A 236 -19.73 22.13 -1.75
N THR A 237 -20.87 22.82 -1.75
CA THR A 237 -21.32 23.60 -0.60
C THR A 237 -21.93 22.66 0.45
N GLY A 238 -21.55 22.85 1.72
CA GLY A 238 -22.12 22.07 2.83
C GLY A 238 -21.51 20.69 3.03
N LEU A 239 -20.45 20.32 2.31
CA LEU A 239 -19.75 19.05 2.53
C LEU A 239 -19.12 19.01 3.93
N PRO A 240 -19.26 17.89 4.67
CA PRO A 240 -18.61 17.72 5.97
C PRO A 240 -17.10 17.72 5.78
N LYS A 241 -16.35 18.22 6.78
CA LYS A 241 -14.88 18.28 6.72
C LYS A 241 -14.27 17.96 8.07
N VAL A 242 -13.13 17.29 8.05
CA VAL A 242 -12.26 17.08 9.22
C VAL A 242 -10.87 17.66 8.95
N LYS A 243 -10.09 17.93 10.01
CA LYS A 243 -8.69 18.31 9.85
C LYS A 243 -7.89 17.07 9.45
N VAL A 244 -7.03 17.20 8.44
CA VAL A 244 -6.27 16.09 7.86
C VAL A 244 -4.78 16.35 7.94
N GLU A 245 -4.02 15.30 8.21
CA GLU A 245 -2.57 15.26 8.09
C GLU A 245 -2.17 14.26 7.00
N THR A 246 -1.09 14.54 6.27
CA THR A 246 -0.63 13.73 5.14
C THR A 246 0.83 13.33 5.27
N ALA A 247 1.17 12.14 4.78
CA ALA A 247 2.54 11.63 4.72
C ALA A 247 2.71 10.63 3.57
N TRP A 248 3.94 10.48 3.06
CA TRP A 248 4.29 9.32 2.23
C TRP A 248 4.62 8.13 3.12
N VAL A 249 4.03 6.98 2.82
CA VAL A 249 4.34 5.72 3.51
C VAL A 249 4.78 4.64 2.51
N PRO A 250 5.70 3.74 2.90
CA PRO A 250 5.99 2.55 2.13
C PRO A 250 4.72 1.73 1.87
N TRP A 251 4.57 1.25 0.64
CA TRP A 251 3.49 0.36 0.24
C TRP A 251 4.05 -0.97 -0.26
N THR A 252 3.20 -1.94 -0.55
CA THR A 252 3.64 -3.25 -1.04
C THR A 252 2.87 -3.69 -2.27
N HIS A 253 3.50 -4.53 -3.10
CA HIS A 253 2.81 -5.20 -4.21
C HIS A 253 1.60 -6.01 -3.73
N ARG A 254 1.74 -6.79 -2.65
CA ARG A 254 0.61 -7.53 -2.07
C ARG A 254 -0.58 -6.65 -1.71
N ARG A 255 -0.34 -5.41 -1.25
CA ARG A 255 -1.43 -4.45 -0.99
C ARG A 255 -1.97 -3.77 -2.24
N LEU A 256 -1.15 -3.55 -3.26
CA LEU A 256 -1.66 -3.17 -4.59
C LEU A 256 -2.66 -4.20 -5.12
N ALA A 257 -2.41 -5.49 -4.86
CA ALA A 257 -3.23 -6.59 -5.38
C ALA A 257 -4.56 -6.84 -4.68
N ARG A 258 -4.74 -6.32 -3.46
CA ARG A 258 -6.00 -6.50 -2.74
C ARG A 258 -7.11 -5.70 -3.43
N ALA A 259 -8.22 -6.37 -3.73
CA ALA A 259 -9.46 -5.71 -4.13
C ALA A 259 -10.20 -5.19 -2.87
N GLY A 260 -10.63 -3.92 -2.90
CA GLY A 260 -11.35 -3.26 -1.80
C GLY A 260 -10.48 -2.88 -0.59
N GLY A 261 -11.03 -1.99 0.26
CA GLY A 261 -10.28 -1.36 1.36
C GLY A 261 -9.30 -0.30 0.85
N TYR A 262 -8.01 -0.46 1.16
CA TYR A 262 -6.92 0.45 0.77
C TYR A 262 -6.09 -0.02 -0.44
N GLY A 263 -6.49 -1.12 -1.09
CA GLY A 263 -5.75 -1.68 -2.23
C GLY A 263 -6.08 -1.02 -3.57
N ALA A 264 -5.21 -1.20 -4.56
CA ALA A 264 -5.39 -0.66 -5.91
C ALA A 264 -6.20 -1.60 -6.83
N GLY A 265 -6.45 -2.84 -6.41
CA GLY A 265 -7.20 -3.83 -7.18
C GLY A 265 -6.46 -4.39 -8.41
N ILE A 266 -5.13 -4.29 -8.45
CA ILE A 266 -4.31 -4.80 -9.57
C ILE A 266 -3.97 -6.26 -9.31
N THR A 267 -4.46 -7.20 -10.08
CA THR A 267 -4.25 -8.63 -9.75
C THR A 267 -2.78 -9.08 -9.80
N SER A 268 -1.96 -8.42 -10.63
CA SER A 268 -0.61 -8.87 -10.99
C SER A 268 0.48 -7.76 -10.97
N PRO A 269 0.69 -7.08 -9.83
CA PRO A 269 1.58 -5.92 -9.75
C PRO A 269 3.05 -6.24 -10.06
N GLY A 270 3.53 -7.45 -9.77
CA GLY A 270 4.87 -7.88 -10.11
C GLY A 270 5.08 -8.13 -11.61
N TRP A 271 4.04 -8.61 -12.30
CA TRP A 271 4.02 -8.69 -13.77
C TRP A 271 4.02 -7.30 -14.41
N TYR A 272 3.18 -6.38 -13.96
CA TYR A 272 3.15 -5.01 -14.50
C TYR A 272 4.43 -4.23 -14.21
N ALA A 273 5.03 -4.41 -13.02
CA ALA A 273 6.34 -3.85 -12.72
C ALA A 273 7.41 -4.39 -13.70
N HIS A 274 7.34 -5.68 -14.05
CA HIS A 274 8.23 -6.28 -15.04
C HIS A 274 7.99 -5.70 -16.44
N LEU A 275 6.75 -5.60 -16.91
CA LEU A 275 6.42 -4.99 -18.20
C LEU A 275 6.83 -3.51 -18.29
N PHE A 276 6.85 -2.80 -17.16
CA PHE A 276 7.34 -1.42 -17.12
C PHE A 276 8.86 -1.33 -17.26
N ALA A 277 9.58 -2.19 -16.55
CA ALA A 277 11.04 -2.18 -16.48
C ALA A 277 11.70 -2.82 -17.71
N ALA A 278 11.15 -3.92 -18.22
CA ALA A 278 11.67 -4.69 -19.34
C ALA A 278 11.08 -4.20 -20.67
N ARG A 279 11.66 -3.13 -21.23
CA ARG A 279 11.23 -2.56 -22.52
C ARG A 279 11.50 -3.47 -23.72
N ASP A 280 12.63 -4.17 -23.72
CA ASP A 280 13.00 -5.12 -24.76
C ASP A 280 12.75 -6.56 -24.29
N ARG A 281 12.11 -7.36 -25.15
CA ARG A 281 11.88 -8.80 -24.93
C ARG A 281 11.23 -9.11 -23.56
N PRO A 282 10.06 -8.51 -23.27
CA PRO A 282 9.42 -8.64 -21.96
C PRO A 282 9.09 -10.11 -21.63
N VAL A 283 8.63 -10.89 -22.60
CA VAL A 283 8.26 -12.30 -22.41
C VAL A 283 9.48 -13.16 -22.09
N GLU A 284 10.57 -13.02 -22.85
CA GLU A 284 11.78 -13.81 -22.68
C GLU A 284 12.46 -13.50 -21.34
N ARG A 285 12.52 -12.21 -20.95
CA ARG A 285 13.06 -11.79 -19.66
C ARG A 285 12.19 -12.28 -18.50
N TRP A 286 10.88 -12.31 -18.67
CA TRP A 286 9.96 -12.84 -17.65
C TRP A 286 10.18 -14.33 -17.42
N LEU A 287 10.18 -15.12 -18.49
CA LEU A 287 10.38 -16.56 -18.41
C LEU A 287 11.78 -16.92 -17.89
N THR A 288 12.79 -16.11 -18.20
CA THR A 288 14.13 -16.24 -17.61
C THR A 288 14.09 -15.98 -16.09
N LYS A 289 13.36 -14.96 -15.64
CA LYS A 289 13.17 -14.64 -14.21
C LYS A 289 12.47 -15.77 -13.47
N ILE A 290 11.43 -16.36 -14.07
CA ILE A 290 10.72 -17.53 -13.54
C ILE A 290 11.67 -18.73 -13.41
N ALA A 291 12.44 -19.03 -14.45
CA ALA A 291 13.43 -20.11 -14.39
C ALA A 291 14.48 -19.88 -13.29
N GLY A 292 14.86 -18.63 -13.04
CA GLY A 292 15.71 -18.26 -11.90
C GLY A 292 15.10 -18.64 -10.55
N LEU A 293 13.84 -18.24 -10.31
CA LEU A 293 13.12 -18.59 -9.08
C LEU A 293 13.00 -20.11 -8.91
N LEU A 294 12.64 -20.84 -9.96
CA LEU A 294 12.49 -22.29 -9.86
C LEU A 294 13.81 -22.98 -9.52
N ARG A 295 14.95 -22.49 -10.05
CA ARG A 295 16.28 -23.00 -9.69
C ARG A 295 16.68 -22.67 -8.25
N GLU A 296 16.30 -21.50 -7.74
CA GLU A 296 16.51 -21.14 -6.33
C GLU A 296 15.78 -22.09 -5.37
N GLU A 297 14.71 -22.73 -5.84
CA GLU A 297 13.93 -23.74 -5.13
C GLU A 297 14.29 -25.17 -5.58
N ASP A 298 15.55 -25.36 -6.00
CA ASP A 298 16.15 -26.64 -6.38
C ASP A 298 15.46 -27.40 -7.53
N ARG A 299 14.71 -26.69 -8.40
CA ARG A 299 14.12 -27.30 -9.61
C ARG A 299 15.03 -27.21 -10.82
N GLN A 300 15.09 -28.29 -11.59
CA GLN A 300 15.98 -28.43 -12.75
C GLN A 300 15.42 -27.77 -14.01
N VAL A 301 15.41 -26.44 -14.07
CA VAL A 301 14.97 -25.69 -15.25
C VAL A 301 16.16 -25.28 -16.11
N SER A 302 16.44 -25.98 -17.20
CA SER A 302 17.49 -25.62 -18.17
C SER A 302 17.10 -24.45 -19.11
N PRO A 303 18.05 -23.81 -19.82
CA PRO A 303 17.74 -22.83 -20.87
C PRO A 303 16.83 -23.35 -21.99
N ALA A 304 16.85 -24.67 -22.26
CA ALA A 304 15.96 -25.27 -23.27
C ALA A 304 14.49 -25.12 -22.87
N HIS A 305 14.15 -25.25 -21.58
CA HIS A 305 12.80 -24.99 -21.08
C HIS A 305 12.37 -23.54 -21.28
N VAL A 306 13.29 -22.58 -21.12
CA VAL A 306 12.97 -21.16 -21.34
C VAL A 306 12.65 -20.90 -22.82
N ILE A 307 13.49 -21.42 -23.73
CA ILE A 307 13.26 -21.31 -25.18
C ILE A 307 11.92 -21.93 -25.56
N GLU A 308 11.62 -23.12 -25.05
CA GLU A 308 10.37 -23.81 -25.33
C GLU A 308 9.15 -23.06 -24.75
N ALA A 309 9.25 -22.55 -23.52
CA ALA A 309 8.17 -21.77 -22.92
C ALA A 309 7.89 -20.47 -23.68
N VAL A 310 8.94 -19.79 -24.18
CA VAL A 310 8.78 -18.60 -25.04
C VAL A 310 8.02 -18.98 -26.32
N ARG A 311 8.43 -20.08 -26.97
CA ARG A 311 7.79 -20.56 -28.20
C ARG A 311 6.32 -20.93 -27.96
N LEU A 312 6.03 -21.63 -26.86
CA LEU A 312 4.69 -22.04 -26.50
C LEU A 312 3.81 -20.83 -26.16
N ALA A 313 4.31 -19.88 -25.36
CA ALA A 313 3.57 -18.65 -25.04
C ALA A 313 3.23 -17.85 -26.31
N ALA A 314 4.19 -17.70 -27.24
CA ALA A 314 3.94 -17.04 -28.53
C ALA A 314 2.92 -17.78 -29.39
N THR A 315 2.95 -19.12 -29.38
CA THR A 315 1.98 -19.96 -30.10
C THR A 315 0.57 -19.81 -29.51
N LEU A 316 0.45 -19.81 -28.18
CA LEU A 316 -0.83 -19.58 -27.49
C LEU A 316 -1.39 -18.18 -27.82
N ALA A 317 -0.54 -17.16 -27.81
CA ALA A 317 -0.94 -15.81 -28.20
C ALA A 317 -1.46 -15.76 -29.64
N ALA A 318 -0.75 -16.39 -30.58
CA ALA A 318 -1.15 -16.45 -31.99
C ALA A 318 -2.49 -17.18 -32.19
N ILE A 319 -2.70 -18.32 -31.52
CA ILE A 319 -3.98 -19.06 -31.56
C ILE A 319 -5.14 -18.21 -31.02
N ARG A 320 -4.86 -17.38 -30.02
CA ARG A 320 -5.84 -16.47 -29.40
C ARG A 320 -5.99 -15.14 -30.14
N GLY A 321 -5.29 -14.94 -31.25
CA GLY A 321 -5.33 -13.69 -32.02
C GLY A 321 -4.74 -12.49 -31.28
N ARG A 322 -3.89 -12.71 -30.27
CA ARG A 322 -3.27 -11.65 -29.48
C ARG A 322 -2.02 -11.10 -30.17
N PRO A 323 -1.74 -9.79 -30.06
CA PRO A 323 -0.54 -9.19 -30.64
C PRO A 323 0.75 -9.69 -29.96
N LEU A 324 0.69 -9.97 -28.65
CA LEU A 324 1.80 -10.44 -27.81
C LEU A 324 1.28 -11.39 -26.73
N ALA A 325 2.16 -12.25 -26.22
CA ALA A 325 1.84 -13.12 -25.08
C ALA A 325 1.72 -12.29 -23.79
N GLY A 326 0.56 -12.37 -23.14
CA GLY A 326 0.32 -11.77 -21.83
C GLY A 326 0.59 -12.74 -20.69
N LEU A 327 0.18 -12.35 -19.48
CA LEU A 327 0.44 -13.16 -18.29
C LEU A 327 -0.17 -14.56 -18.40
N THR A 328 -1.40 -14.68 -18.91
CA THR A 328 -2.09 -15.97 -19.06
C THR A 328 -1.28 -16.94 -19.93
N GLU A 329 -0.86 -16.54 -21.13
CA GLU A 329 -0.09 -17.41 -22.04
C GLU A 329 1.26 -17.78 -21.43
N THR A 330 1.90 -16.85 -20.71
CA THR A 330 3.18 -17.16 -20.05
C THR A 330 3.02 -18.15 -18.91
N LEU A 331 1.99 -18.04 -18.08
CA LEU A 331 1.74 -18.98 -16.98
C LEU A 331 1.33 -20.37 -17.49
N GLU A 332 0.52 -20.44 -18.54
CA GLU A 332 0.19 -21.74 -19.17
C GLU A 332 1.42 -22.40 -19.78
N ALA A 333 2.27 -21.63 -20.47
CA ALA A 333 3.51 -22.15 -21.03
C ALA A 333 4.47 -22.65 -19.93
N VAL A 334 4.58 -21.91 -18.83
CA VAL A 334 5.37 -22.29 -17.66
C VAL A 334 4.82 -23.54 -17.00
N ARG A 335 3.49 -23.63 -16.83
CA ARG A 335 2.82 -24.81 -16.29
C ARG A 335 3.17 -26.06 -17.10
N ALA A 336 3.10 -25.96 -18.43
CA ALA A 336 3.38 -27.08 -19.32
C ALA A 336 4.86 -27.45 -19.38
N VAL A 337 5.76 -26.46 -19.44
CA VAL A 337 7.18 -26.69 -19.80
C VAL A 337 8.11 -26.72 -18.59
N MET A 338 7.86 -25.92 -17.56
CA MET A 338 8.76 -25.77 -16.41
C MET A 338 8.23 -26.43 -15.12
N CYS A 339 6.96 -26.78 -15.10
CA CYS A 339 6.26 -27.26 -13.91
C CYS A 339 5.66 -28.67 -14.07
N ASP A 340 5.90 -29.35 -15.21
CA ASP A 340 5.37 -30.69 -15.51
C ASP A 340 3.84 -30.80 -15.33
N GLY A 341 3.10 -29.74 -15.65
CA GLY A 341 1.64 -29.65 -15.47
C GLY A 341 1.17 -29.33 -14.05
N SER A 342 2.07 -29.22 -13.07
CA SER A 342 1.73 -29.04 -11.65
C SER A 342 1.42 -27.59 -11.27
N ASP A 343 0.34 -27.41 -10.52
CA ASP A 343 -0.06 -26.10 -9.98
C ASP A 343 0.72 -25.71 -8.71
N VAL A 344 1.44 -26.63 -8.08
CA VAL A 344 2.23 -26.36 -6.86
C VAL A 344 3.39 -25.38 -7.10
N PRO A 345 4.32 -25.64 -8.06
CA PRO A 345 5.34 -24.64 -8.42
C PRO A 345 4.75 -23.38 -9.06
N LEU A 346 3.59 -23.50 -9.72
CA LEU A 346 2.90 -22.35 -10.31
C LEU A 346 2.42 -21.39 -9.22
N ALA A 347 1.81 -21.90 -8.14
CA ALA A 347 1.38 -21.09 -7.00
C ALA A 347 2.54 -20.32 -6.35
N LEU A 348 3.73 -20.90 -6.31
CA LEU A 348 4.93 -20.19 -5.85
C LEU A 348 5.28 -19.03 -6.79
N ILE A 349 5.24 -19.23 -8.11
CA ILE A 349 5.50 -18.18 -9.09
C ILE A 349 4.47 -17.05 -8.97
N GLU A 350 3.20 -17.41 -8.77
CA GLU A 350 2.12 -16.46 -8.57
C GLU A 350 2.37 -15.59 -7.32
N ASP A 351 2.67 -16.19 -6.17
CA ASP A 351 2.96 -15.45 -4.94
C ASP A 351 4.23 -14.58 -5.07
N ARG A 352 5.32 -15.18 -5.57
CA ARG A 352 6.67 -14.58 -5.51
C ARG A 352 6.98 -13.60 -6.63
N LEU A 353 6.38 -13.77 -7.80
CA LEU A 353 6.68 -12.99 -9.00
C LEU A 353 5.48 -12.25 -9.55
N VAL A 354 4.32 -12.91 -9.70
CA VAL A 354 3.12 -12.26 -10.28
C VAL A 354 2.59 -11.19 -9.33
N ILE A 355 2.43 -11.53 -8.05
CA ILE A 355 2.15 -10.55 -6.99
C ILE A 355 3.47 -9.90 -6.57
N GLY A 356 4.35 -10.69 -5.96
CA GLY A 356 5.67 -10.27 -5.53
C GLY A 356 5.71 -9.58 -4.15
N ASP A 357 6.91 -9.55 -3.58
CA ASP A 357 7.18 -9.11 -2.20
C ASP A 357 7.81 -7.70 -2.12
N VAL A 358 7.67 -6.89 -3.16
CA VAL A 358 8.30 -5.57 -3.19
C VAL A 358 7.64 -4.67 -2.14
N LEU A 359 8.47 -4.09 -1.27
CA LEU A 359 8.13 -3.02 -0.33
C LEU A 359 8.84 -1.75 -0.81
N GLY A 360 8.11 -0.64 -0.93
CA GLY A 360 8.72 0.64 -1.29
C GLY A 360 9.54 1.26 -0.17
N GLU A 361 10.19 2.37 -0.48
CA GLU A 361 11.07 3.12 0.42
C GLU A 361 10.70 4.61 0.38
N VAL A 362 10.71 5.25 1.54
CA VAL A 362 10.46 6.68 1.71
C VAL A 362 11.70 7.32 2.35
N PRO A 363 12.16 8.50 1.90
CA PRO A 363 13.34 9.16 2.45
C PRO A 363 13.20 9.53 3.93
N ASP A 364 14.32 9.60 4.65
CA ASP A 364 14.34 9.99 6.08
C ASP A 364 13.89 11.42 6.36
N GLY A 365 14.05 12.30 5.36
CA GLY A 365 13.61 13.69 5.43
C GLY A 365 12.11 13.85 5.24
N ALA A 366 11.39 12.79 4.88
CA ALA A 366 9.94 12.86 4.69
C ALA A 366 9.24 13.16 6.02
N PRO A 367 8.19 14.01 6.02
CA PRO A 367 7.35 14.23 7.19
C PRO A 367 6.80 12.90 7.73
N ALA A 368 7.06 12.64 9.01
CA ALA A 368 6.61 11.45 9.71
C ALA A 368 6.30 11.81 11.16
N VAL A 369 5.33 11.12 11.75
CA VAL A 369 5.01 11.25 13.17
C VAL A 369 6.25 10.91 14.03
N PRO A 370 6.45 11.58 15.19
CA PRO A 370 7.64 11.36 16.02
C PRO A 370 7.91 9.90 16.37
N LEU A 371 6.87 9.12 16.65
CA LEU A 371 6.97 7.70 16.97
C LEU A 371 7.50 6.86 15.79
N GLN A 372 7.10 7.19 14.55
CA GLN A 372 7.63 6.55 13.34
C GLN A 372 9.12 6.83 13.18
N ARG A 373 9.57 8.06 13.46
CA ARG A 373 11.01 8.41 13.42
C ARG A 373 11.82 7.62 14.46
N ASP A 374 11.27 7.42 15.66
CA ASP A 374 11.91 6.58 16.67
C ASP A 374 11.99 5.11 16.25
N LEU A 375 10.89 4.58 15.67
CA LEU A 375 10.86 3.22 15.15
C LEU A 375 11.90 3.02 14.05
N THR A 376 11.95 3.89 13.04
CA THR A 376 12.94 3.81 11.94
C THR A 376 14.38 3.84 12.46
N ARG A 377 14.67 4.69 13.45
CA ARG A 377 15.99 4.73 14.11
C ARG A 377 16.33 3.40 14.80
N ARG A 378 15.39 2.80 15.52
CA ARG A 378 15.56 1.51 16.20
C ARG A 378 15.72 0.35 15.22
N GLN A 379 14.97 0.36 14.10
CA GLN A 379 15.12 -0.63 13.03
C GLN A 379 16.54 -0.64 12.48
N ARG A 380 17.13 0.53 12.25
CA ARG A 380 18.51 0.66 11.77
C ARG A 380 19.54 0.20 12.78
N SER A 381 19.44 0.67 14.03
CA SER A 381 20.42 0.30 15.07
C SER A 381 20.41 -1.21 15.35
N LEU A 382 19.24 -1.85 15.28
CA LEU A 382 19.07 -3.29 15.50
C LEU A 382 19.25 -4.13 14.22
N ARG A 383 19.51 -3.48 13.08
CA ARG A 383 19.59 -4.11 11.74
C ARG A 383 18.36 -4.97 11.43
N LEU A 384 17.20 -4.53 11.89
CA LEU A 384 15.92 -5.22 11.72
C LEU A 384 15.15 -4.57 10.58
N LYS A 385 15.33 -5.12 9.37
CA LYS A 385 14.69 -4.60 8.14
C LYS A 385 13.19 -4.94 8.13
N ALA A 386 12.36 -3.94 7.79
CA ALA A 386 10.96 -4.15 7.45
C ALA A 386 10.86 -4.78 6.04
N GLU A 387 10.14 -5.89 5.93
CA GLU A 387 10.03 -6.67 4.69
C GLU A 387 8.57 -7.10 4.51
N ALA A 388 8.06 -7.04 3.28
CA ALA A 388 6.71 -7.53 2.97
C ALA A 388 6.63 -9.07 2.93
N ARG A 389 7.76 -9.73 2.69
CA ARG A 389 7.91 -11.19 2.78
C ARG A 389 7.88 -11.61 4.25
N GLU A 390 7.15 -12.68 4.54
CA GLU A 390 7.25 -13.33 5.85
C GLU A 390 8.65 -13.92 6.05
N ARG A 391 9.27 -13.62 7.19
CA ARG A 391 10.59 -14.15 7.57
C ARG A 391 10.56 -14.68 9.00
N GLU A 392 11.08 -15.89 9.19
CA GLU A 392 11.35 -16.46 10.51
C GLU A 392 12.65 -15.88 11.07
N LEU A 393 12.60 -15.38 12.30
CA LEU A 393 13.72 -14.81 13.03
C LEU A 393 13.89 -15.55 14.35
N GLU A 394 14.99 -16.28 14.48
CA GLU A 394 15.41 -16.88 15.75
C GLU A 394 16.31 -15.90 16.52
N LEU A 395 15.99 -15.68 17.79
CA LEU A 395 16.70 -14.78 18.71
C LEU A 395 17.28 -15.57 19.87
N ASP A 396 18.56 -15.35 20.17
CA ASP A 396 19.21 -15.83 21.40
C ASP A 396 19.29 -14.69 22.41
N LEU A 397 18.45 -14.76 23.46
CA LEU A 397 18.28 -13.68 24.44
C LEU A 397 19.54 -13.41 25.29
N ARG A 398 20.56 -14.27 25.22
CA ARG A 398 21.86 -14.02 25.87
C ARG A 398 22.72 -13.03 25.12
N LYS A 399 22.37 -12.71 23.87
CA LYS A 399 23.05 -11.70 23.04
C LYS A 399 22.29 -10.38 23.15
N ASP A 400 22.97 -9.31 23.57
CA ASP A 400 22.36 -7.99 23.79
C ASP A 400 21.57 -7.47 22.59
N THR A 401 22.07 -7.71 21.37
CA THR A 401 21.39 -7.28 20.14
C THR A 401 20.08 -8.04 19.91
N ASP A 402 20.05 -9.34 20.18
CA ASP A 402 18.86 -10.17 19.98
C ASP A 402 17.84 -9.96 21.10
N ALA A 403 18.32 -9.75 22.34
CA ALA A 403 17.49 -9.28 23.45
C ALA A 403 16.82 -7.93 23.09
N ALA A 404 17.57 -6.96 22.55
CA ALA A 404 17.02 -5.67 22.14
C ALA A 404 16.00 -5.78 20.98
N LYS A 405 16.18 -6.71 20.04
CA LYS A 405 15.17 -7.04 19.01
C LYS A 405 13.90 -7.60 19.63
N SER A 406 14.01 -8.56 20.56
CA SER A 406 12.86 -9.13 21.28
C SER A 406 12.08 -8.04 22.03
N LEU A 407 12.80 -7.18 22.78
CA LEU A 407 12.19 -6.05 23.49
C LEU A 407 11.41 -5.12 22.56
N LEU A 408 11.99 -4.76 21.41
CA LEU A 408 11.30 -3.94 20.41
C LEU A 408 10.00 -4.61 19.93
N LEU A 409 10.05 -5.89 19.55
CA LEU A 409 8.90 -6.62 19.04
C LEU A 409 7.77 -6.75 20.08
N HIS A 410 8.12 -7.01 21.35
CA HIS A 410 7.13 -7.04 22.43
C HIS A 410 6.51 -5.68 22.72
N ARG A 411 7.31 -4.59 22.69
CA ARG A 411 6.79 -3.22 22.85
C ARG A 411 5.83 -2.85 21.72
N LEU A 412 6.17 -3.19 20.48
CA LEU A 412 5.29 -2.96 19.33
C LEU A 412 3.98 -3.75 19.44
N ARG A 413 4.04 -5.02 19.88
CA ARG A 413 2.83 -5.80 20.15
C ARG A 413 1.94 -5.19 21.23
N LEU A 414 2.52 -4.67 22.31
CA LEU A 414 1.76 -3.93 23.32
C LEU A 414 1.05 -2.72 22.70
N LEU A 415 1.73 -1.99 21.82
CA LEU A 415 1.15 -0.88 21.08
C LEU A 415 0.07 -1.29 20.06
N GLY A 416 -0.10 -2.59 19.77
CA GLY A 416 -1.02 -3.08 18.74
C GLY A 416 -0.40 -3.07 17.34
N ILE A 417 0.92 -2.86 17.24
CA ILE A 417 1.68 -2.87 15.99
C ILE A 417 2.21 -4.29 15.77
N GLY A 418 1.45 -5.10 15.03
CA GLY A 418 1.72 -6.51 14.77
C GLY A 418 2.82 -6.81 13.76
N TRP A 419 4.00 -6.16 13.86
CA TRP A 419 5.12 -6.41 12.95
C TRP A 419 5.71 -7.83 13.11
N GLY A 420 5.63 -8.39 14.33
CA GLY A 420 6.09 -9.74 14.60
C GLY A 420 5.11 -10.53 15.46
N THR A 421 4.96 -11.82 15.16
CA THR A 421 4.21 -12.78 15.96
C THR A 421 5.16 -13.86 16.50
N PRO A 422 5.08 -14.25 17.78
CA PRO A 422 5.85 -15.37 18.29
C PRO A 422 5.45 -16.67 17.58
N ALA A 423 6.43 -17.49 17.25
CA ALA A 423 6.26 -18.82 16.71
C ALA A 423 6.87 -19.87 17.65
N ALA A 424 6.41 -21.11 17.54
CA ALA A 424 6.97 -22.22 18.30
C ALA A 424 8.41 -22.48 17.85
N SER A 425 9.36 -22.42 18.78
CA SER A 425 10.76 -22.74 18.51
C SER A 425 10.92 -24.22 18.19
N ARG A 426 11.54 -24.56 17.05
CA ARG A 426 11.80 -25.95 16.67
C ARG A 426 12.92 -26.53 17.56
N GLY A 427 12.64 -27.62 18.26
CA GLY A 427 13.65 -28.47 18.90
C GLY A 427 14.39 -27.87 20.11
N SER A 428 13.83 -26.89 20.83
CA SER A 428 14.47 -26.28 22.00
C SER A 428 13.51 -26.16 23.19
N THR A 429 13.84 -26.79 24.31
CA THR A 429 13.16 -26.66 25.61
C THR A 429 13.68 -25.48 26.45
N GLY A 430 14.68 -24.74 25.95
CA GLY A 430 15.31 -23.62 26.66
C GLY A 430 14.53 -22.30 26.54
N THR A 431 14.42 -21.57 27.65
CA THR A 431 13.75 -20.24 27.77
C THR A 431 14.55 -19.07 27.18
N PHE A 432 15.77 -19.33 26.69
CA PHE A 432 16.67 -18.31 26.12
C PHE A 432 16.52 -18.14 24.60
N ARG A 433 15.71 -18.98 23.92
CA ARG A 433 15.48 -18.88 22.47
C ARG A 433 14.05 -18.47 22.17
N GLU A 434 13.91 -17.45 21.32
CA GLU A 434 12.61 -17.02 20.80
C GLU A 434 12.59 -17.09 19.28
N THR A 435 11.48 -17.59 18.75
CA THR A 435 11.25 -17.61 17.31
C THR A 435 10.12 -16.65 16.99
N TRP A 436 10.32 -15.81 15.98
CA TRP A 436 9.38 -14.79 15.55
C TRP A 436 9.11 -14.93 14.06
N ARG A 437 7.86 -14.74 13.65
CA ARG A 437 7.50 -14.52 12.24
C ARG A 437 7.28 -13.03 12.05
N LEU A 438 8.08 -12.44 11.17
CA LEU A 438 8.04 -11.02 10.88
C LEU A 438 7.43 -10.78 9.51
N ARG A 439 6.51 -9.81 9.43
CA ARG A 439 5.96 -9.31 8.17
C ARG A 439 5.52 -7.86 8.34
N TRP A 440 5.96 -7.00 7.44
CA TRP A 440 5.53 -5.60 7.44
C TRP A 440 4.35 -5.40 6.50
N ASP A 441 3.23 -4.99 7.09
CA ASP A 441 2.01 -4.58 6.39
C ASP A 441 1.88 -3.04 6.42
N PRO A 442 1.51 -2.37 5.33
CA PRO A 442 1.38 -0.90 5.30
C PRO A 442 0.45 -0.30 6.36
N GLU A 443 -0.60 -1.01 6.79
CA GLU A 443 -1.47 -0.60 7.90
C GLU A 443 -0.72 -0.44 9.22
N LEU A 444 0.44 -1.08 9.39
CA LEU A 444 1.30 -0.85 10.55
C LEU A 444 1.75 0.61 10.64
N SER A 445 1.83 1.34 9.52
CA SER A 445 2.13 2.78 9.52
C SER A 445 1.00 3.59 10.19
N VAL A 446 -0.26 3.21 9.97
CA VAL A 446 -1.41 3.81 10.67
C VAL A 446 -1.41 3.41 12.14
N ARG A 447 -1.12 2.13 12.45
CA ARG A 447 -0.97 1.69 13.85
C ARG A 447 0.14 2.44 14.59
N VAL A 448 1.21 2.81 13.90
CA VAL A 448 2.27 3.66 14.46
C VAL A 448 1.78 5.09 14.68
N ALA A 449 1.00 5.67 13.76
CA ALA A 449 0.39 6.99 13.95
C ALA A 449 -0.60 7.00 15.12
N GLU A 450 -1.51 6.02 15.20
CA GLU A 450 -2.43 5.81 16.32
C GLU A 450 -1.68 5.68 17.65
N ALA A 451 -0.60 4.88 17.68
CA ALA A 451 0.21 4.69 18.87
C ALA A 451 0.94 5.96 19.33
N GLY A 452 1.07 6.97 18.46
CA GLY A 452 1.68 8.26 18.77
C GLY A 452 0.98 9.02 19.90
N ILE A 453 -0.32 8.76 20.15
CA ILE A 453 -1.06 9.35 21.28
C ILE A 453 -0.44 8.99 22.64
N TRP A 454 0.22 7.83 22.73
CA TRP A 454 0.84 7.35 23.96
C TRP A 454 2.25 7.89 24.18
N GLY A 455 2.90 8.41 23.14
CA GLY A 455 4.25 8.99 23.27
C GLY A 455 5.03 9.08 21.95
N THR A 456 6.17 9.78 22.02
CA THR A 456 7.04 10.05 20.87
C THR A 456 8.12 8.99 20.62
N THR A 457 8.30 8.06 21.56
CA THR A 457 9.24 6.92 21.43
C THR A 457 8.52 5.61 21.73
N VAL A 458 9.00 4.50 21.14
CA VAL A 458 8.36 3.18 21.27
C VAL A 458 8.27 2.74 22.74
N GLU A 459 9.30 3.04 23.52
CA GLU A 459 9.35 2.71 24.94
C GLU A 459 8.39 3.56 25.78
N ALA A 460 8.39 4.88 25.59
CA ALA A 460 7.49 5.77 26.32
C ALA A 460 6.02 5.47 25.97
N ALA A 461 5.72 5.29 24.68
CA ALA A 461 4.39 4.94 24.21
C ALA A 461 3.91 3.60 24.79
N ALA A 462 4.75 2.56 24.75
CA ALA A 462 4.39 1.25 25.31
C ALA A 462 4.18 1.30 26.83
N THR A 463 4.98 2.12 27.54
CA THR A 463 4.85 2.34 29.00
C THR A 463 3.51 3.01 29.31
N ALA A 464 3.21 4.16 28.70
CA ALA A 464 1.97 4.90 28.94
C ALA A 464 0.72 4.07 28.58
N LYS A 465 0.79 3.29 27.48
CA LYS A 465 -0.28 2.38 27.10
C LYS A 465 -0.48 1.27 28.14
N ALA A 466 0.60 0.66 28.63
CA ALA A 466 0.51 -0.36 29.67
C ALA A 466 -0.09 0.19 30.98
N GLU A 467 0.26 1.40 31.39
CA GLU A 467 -0.32 2.05 32.58
C GLU A 467 -1.82 2.31 32.39
N ALA A 468 -2.23 2.79 31.21
CA ALA A 468 -3.64 3.01 30.90
C ALA A 468 -4.45 1.71 30.81
N ASP A 469 -3.88 0.65 30.21
CA ASP A 469 -4.49 -0.67 30.14
C ASP A 469 -4.66 -1.26 31.55
N ALA A 470 -3.66 -1.08 32.44
CA ALA A 470 -3.74 -1.52 33.84
C ALA A 470 -4.89 -0.83 34.60
N ALA A 471 -5.06 0.47 34.38
CA ALA A 471 -6.15 1.23 35.00
C ALA A 471 -7.54 0.83 34.50
N ARG A 472 -7.64 0.36 33.24
CA ARG A 472 -8.91 -0.06 32.61
C ARG A 472 -9.26 -1.53 32.82
N ALA A 473 -8.26 -2.37 33.07
CA ALA A 473 -8.44 -3.79 33.28
C ALA A 473 -9.46 -4.05 34.40
N ARG A 474 -10.41 -4.94 34.13
CA ARG A 474 -11.50 -5.29 35.05
C ARG A 474 -11.26 -6.64 35.70
N GLU A 475 -10.59 -7.53 35.00
CA GLU A 475 -10.37 -8.91 35.44
C GLU A 475 -8.92 -9.16 35.86
N LEU A 476 -8.72 -10.02 36.86
CA LEU A 476 -7.39 -10.42 37.33
C LEU A 476 -6.53 -11.03 36.20
N GLY A 477 -7.15 -11.79 35.31
CA GLY A 477 -6.48 -12.40 34.16
C GLY A 477 -5.91 -11.37 33.18
N GLU A 478 -6.61 -10.26 32.96
CA GLU A 478 -6.16 -9.16 32.08
C GLU A 478 -4.90 -8.49 32.63
N VAL A 479 -4.90 -8.19 33.93
CA VAL A 479 -3.77 -7.54 34.61
C VAL A 479 -2.57 -8.49 34.68
N THR A 480 -2.80 -9.78 34.95
CA THR A 480 -1.74 -10.79 34.99
C THR A 480 -1.08 -10.95 33.60
N ALA A 481 -1.89 -11.03 32.54
CA ALA A 481 -1.38 -11.08 31.17
C ALA A 481 -0.64 -9.79 30.78
N LEU A 482 -1.09 -8.63 31.27
CA LEU A 482 -0.40 -7.36 31.07
C LEU A 482 0.94 -7.30 31.79
N ALA A 483 1.03 -7.82 33.01
CA ALA A 483 2.29 -7.93 33.75
C ALA A 483 3.30 -8.79 32.99
N GLU A 484 2.88 -9.97 32.49
CA GLU A 484 3.72 -10.83 31.64
C GLU A 484 4.21 -10.08 30.40
N ARG A 485 3.32 -9.37 29.69
CA ARG A 485 3.72 -8.54 28.54
C ARG A 485 4.70 -7.43 28.90
N CYS A 486 4.53 -6.76 30.05
CA CYS A 486 5.44 -5.69 30.48
C CYS A 486 6.85 -6.21 30.78
N LEU A 487 6.97 -7.40 31.36
CA LEU A 487 8.26 -8.06 31.58
C LEU A 487 8.93 -8.44 30.26
N LEU A 488 8.18 -9.06 29.35
CA LEU A 488 8.67 -9.41 28.02
C LEU A 488 9.05 -8.17 27.19
N ALA A 489 8.44 -7.03 27.46
CA ALA A 489 8.75 -5.75 26.82
C ALA A 489 9.81 -4.92 27.57
N GLY A 490 10.30 -5.39 28.73
CA GLY A 490 11.25 -4.66 29.58
C GLY A 490 10.74 -3.26 29.97
N LEU A 491 9.48 -3.16 30.38
CA LEU A 491 8.81 -1.92 30.77
C LEU A 491 8.80 -1.73 32.29
N SER A 492 9.99 -1.62 32.89
CA SER A 492 10.14 -1.52 34.35
C SER A 492 9.38 -0.33 34.97
N ARG A 493 9.23 0.77 34.23
CA ARG A 493 8.47 1.95 34.67
C ARG A 493 6.97 1.71 34.79
N ALA A 494 6.39 0.83 33.97
CA ALA A 494 4.96 0.50 34.02
C ALA A 494 4.63 -0.53 35.12
N LEU A 495 5.60 -1.34 35.54
CA LEU A 495 5.38 -2.45 36.49
C LEU A 495 4.73 -2.00 37.81
N PRO A 496 5.12 -0.89 38.48
CA PRO A 496 4.47 -0.46 39.71
C PRO A 496 2.97 -0.21 39.57
N ALA A 497 2.52 0.39 38.46
CA ALA A 497 1.11 0.64 38.20
C ALA A 497 0.34 -0.67 37.92
N VAL A 498 0.94 -1.57 37.14
CA VAL A 498 0.36 -2.88 36.82
C VAL A 498 0.25 -3.76 38.06
N LEU A 499 1.28 -3.78 38.91
CA LEU A 499 1.28 -4.57 40.15
C LEU A 499 0.30 -4.03 41.19
N ARG A 500 0.11 -2.70 41.25
CA ARG A 500 -0.93 -2.10 42.08
C ARG A 500 -2.32 -2.55 41.62
N ALA A 501 -2.60 -2.45 40.32
CA ALA A 501 -3.85 -2.94 39.76
C ALA A 501 -4.05 -4.45 40.01
N LEU A 502 -2.97 -5.24 39.97
CA LEU A 502 -3.01 -6.68 40.25
C LEU A 502 -3.38 -6.95 41.70
N ALA A 503 -2.74 -6.26 42.64
CA ALA A 503 -3.03 -6.37 44.08
C ALA A 503 -4.46 -5.91 44.40
N ASP A 504 -4.91 -4.80 43.82
CA ASP A 504 -6.28 -4.27 44.01
C ASP A 504 -7.33 -5.27 43.51
N ARG A 505 -7.08 -5.97 42.39
CA ARG A 505 -8.00 -6.99 41.87
C ARG A 505 -7.95 -8.29 42.64
N ALA A 506 -6.76 -8.75 43.04
CA ALA A 506 -6.60 -9.95 43.84
C ALA A 506 -7.29 -9.81 45.20
N ALA A 507 -7.23 -8.63 45.83
CA ALA A 507 -7.91 -8.34 47.09
C ALA A 507 -9.45 -8.35 46.99
N LEU A 508 -9.99 -8.14 45.79
CA LEU A 508 -11.43 -8.11 45.52
C LEU A 508 -11.97 -9.45 44.97
N ASP A 509 -11.08 -10.36 44.55
CA ASP A 509 -11.46 -11.63 43.94
C ASP A 509 -11.51 -12.74 45.02
N THR A 510 -12.73 -13.16 45.38
CA THR A 510 -12.96 -14.22 46.37
C THR A 510 -13.02 -15.62 45.75
N ASP A 511 -12.87 -15.74 44.42
CA ASP A 511 -12.93 -17.00 43.69
C ASP A 511 -11.52 -17.63 43.56
N VAL A 512 -11.25 -18.61 44.42
CA VAL A 512 -10.00 -19.39 44.46
C VAL A 512 -9.64 -19.99 43.08
N ALA A 513 -10.63 -20.33 42.25
CA ALA A 513 -10.37 -20.88 40.92
C ALA A 513 -9.84 -19.84 39.93
N ARG A 514 -10.15 -18.54 40.12
CA ARG A 514 -9.59 -17.43 39.32
C ARG A 514 -8.18 -17.08 39.74
N LEU A 515 -7.91 -17.08 41.06
CA LEU A 515 -6.56 -16.90 41.60
C LEU A 515 -5.62 -18.03 41.13
N ALA A 516 -6.08 -19.28 41.18
CA ALA A 516 -5.34 -20.44 40.69
C ALA A 516 -5.04 -20.39 39.18
N LYS A 517 -5.90 -19.75 38.37
CA LYS A 517 -5.66 -19.54 36.92
C LYS A 517 -4.60 -18.49 36.63
N ALA A 518 -4.33 -17.55 37.55
CA ALA A 518 -3.30 -16.52 37.39
C ALA A 518 -1.89 -17.04 37.73
N LEU A 519 -1.77 -18.03 38.61
CA LEU A 519 -0.50 -18.61 39.07
C LEU A 519 0.44 -19.10 37.94
N PRO A 520 -0.01 -19.83 36.90
CA PRO A 520 0.87 -20.27 35.81
C PRO A 520 1.49 -19.11 35.01
N ALA A 521 0.79 -17.98 34.89
CA ALA A 521 1.31 -16.79 34.21
C ALA A 521 2.33 -16.05 35.10
N LEU A 522 2.10 -15.98 36.41
CA LEU A 522 3.05 -15.44 37.38
C LEU A 522 4.32 -16.30 37.51
N ALA A 523 4.19 -17.62 37.54
CA ALA A 523 5.32 -18.54 37.58
C ALA A 523 6.18 -18.47 36.31
N ARG A 524 5.54 -18.36 35.12
CA ARG A 524 6.26 -18.11 33.86
C ARG A 524 6.99 -16.77 33.90
N SER A 525 6.31 -15.72 34.36
CA SER A 525 6.87 -14.38 34.51
C SER A 525 8.11 -14.34 35.40
N LEU A 526 8.11 -15.08 36.52
CA LEU A 526 9.28 -15.24 37.40
C LEU A 526 10.44 -15.97 36.71
N ARG A 527 10.14 -17.02 35.93
CA ARG A 527 11.15 -17.78 35.18
C ARG A 527 11.79 -16.98 34.03
N TYR A 528 11.05 -16.06 33.42
CA TYR A 528 11.58 -15.18 32.36
C TYR A 528 12.33 -13.95 32.89
N GLY A 529 12.04 -13.50 34.12
CA GLY A 529 12.74 -12.37 34.76
C GLY A 529 14.24 -12.63 34.93
N ASP A 530 14.60 -13.84 35.35
CA ASP A 530 16.00 -14.27 35.56
C ASP A 530 16.82 -14.30 34.26
N VAL A 531 16.22 -14.76 33.15
CA VAL A 531 16.89 -14.82 31.83
C VAL A 531 17.10 -13.44 31.21
N ARG A 532 16.29 -12.44 31.59
CA ARG A 532 16.26 -11.11 30.96
C ARG A 532 16.80 -9.99 31.85
N GLY A 533 17.28 -10.31 33.06
CA GLY A 533 17.84 -9.34 34.01
C GLY A 533 16.83 -8.32 34.55
N THR A 534 15.52 -8.65 34.49
CA THR A 534 14.45 -7.78 35.01
C THR A 534 14.20 -8.13 36.48
N ASP A 535 14.25 -7.13 37.38
CA ASP A 535 13.95 -7.33 38.81
C ASP A 535 12.50 -7.80 39.01
N ALA A 536 12.33 -9.11 39.20
CA ALA A 536 11.05 -9.78 39.38
C ALA A 536 10.66 -9.94 40.87
N SER A 537 11.41 -9.32 41.79
CA SER A 537 11.15 -9.41 43.24
C SER A 537 9.74 -8.98 43.63
N ALA A 538 9.21 -7.94 42.97
CA ALA A 538 7.85 -7.45 43.21
C ALA A 538 6.76 -8.43 42.71
N LEU A 539 7.03 -9.22 41.66
CA LEU A 539 6.14 -10.30 41.22
C LEU A 539 6.19 -11.52 42.13
N ALA A 540 7.37 -11.80 42.71
CA ALA A 540 7.53 -12.88 43.69
C ALA A 540 6.73 -12.57 44.96
N ALA A 541 6.72 -11.32 45.41
CA ALA A 541 5.93 -10.87 46.55
C ALA A 541 4.41 -11.02 46.30
N VAL A 542 3.93 -10.67 45.10
CA VAL A 542 2.51 -10.86 44.74
C VAL A 542 2.16 -12.34 44.58
N ALA A 543 3.03 -13.14 43.94
CA ALA A 543 2.81 -14.58 43.79
C ALA A 543 2.83 -15.34 45.12
N GLY A 544 3.59 -14.87 46.12
CA GLY A 544 3.59 -15.43 47.47
C GLY A 544 2.47 -14.94 48.39
N GLY A 545 1.77 -13.86 47.99
CA GLY A 545 0.61 -13.33 48.71
C GLY A 545 -0.74 -13.84 48.20
N LEU A 546 -0.76 -14.45 47.01
CA LEU A 546 -1.85 -15.26 46.46
C LEU A 546 -1.76 -16.69 47.01
#